data_AF-A0A3R9P648-F1
#
_entry.id   AF-A0A3R9P648-F1
#
_cell.length_a   1.000
_cell.length_b   1.000
_cell.length_c   1.000
_cell.angle_alpha   90.00
_cell.angle_beta   90.00
_cell.angle_gamma   90.00
#
_symmetry.space_group_name_H-M   'P 1'
#
loop_
_entity.id
_entity.type
_entity.pdbx_description
1 polymer ?
#
loop_
_entity_poly.entity_id
_entity_poly.type
_entity_poly.pdbx_seq_one_letter_code
_entity_poly.pdbx_strand_id
1 'polypeptide(L)'
;MEQYSSGEINLDASFLLWLNKQADYHENEEWMLDAFLFTLRKISLHKTIRLDRNQFLHRRFWKGMEYSFRYKLLTKSKKPADFVLYRFIETVLMTEEWINKDSFCVSITDKGEAFLRLSRKAQWNQILRYIWPQH
;
A
#
# COMPACT_ATOMS: atom_id res chain seq x y z
N MET A 1 -0.42 -27.30 -1.94
CA MET A 1 -1.05 -26.16 -2.66
C MET A 1 -1.96 -25.49 -1.65
N GLU A 2 -1.47 -24.47 -0.96
CA GLU A 2 -2.32 -23.69 -0.04
C GLU A 2 -2.98 -22.58 -0.85
N GLN A 3 -4.30 -22.66 -0.95
CA GLN A 3 -5.16 -21.59 -1.46
C GLN A 3 -5.08 -20.42 -0.48
N TYR A 4 -4.55 -19.28 -0.92
CA TYR A 4 -4.72 -18.03 -0.19
C TYR A 4 -6.20 -17.62 -0.31
N SER A 5 -6.94 -17.93 0.75
CA SER A 5 -8.29 -17.43 1.01
C SER A 5 -8.32 -15.92 0.82
N SER A 6 -9.34 -15.43 0.12
CA SER A 6 -9.72 -14.02 0.02
C SER A 6 -9.64 -13.36 1.40
N GLY A 7 -8.57 -12.60 1.62
CA GLY A 7 -8.35 -11.92 2.88
C GLY A 7 -9.32 -10.76 2.97
N GLU A 8 -10.38 -10.92 3.77
CA GLU A 8 -11.17 -9.78 4.22
C GLU A 8 -10.21 -8.76 4.82
N ILE A 9 -10.23 -7.54 4.26
CA ILE A 9 -9.49 -6.41 4.81
C ILE A 9 -10.25 -5.97 6.05
N ASN A 10 -9.95 -6.62 7.18
CA ASN A 10 -10.49 -6.23 8.47
C ASN A 10 -9.70 -5.01 8.96
N LEU A 11 -10.19 -3.83 8.61
CA LEU A 11 -9.66 -2.56 9.11
C LEU A 11 -10.04 -2.45 10.59
N ASP A 12 -9.11 -2.82 11.47
CA ASP A 12 -9.29 -2.59 12.91
C ASP A 12 -9.49 -1.08 13.17
N ALA A 13 -10.36 -0.74 14.12
CA ALA A 13 -10.66 0.63 14.52
C ALA A 13 -9.40 1.43 14.88
N SER A 14 -8.34 0.76 15.36
CA SER A 14 -7.03 1.36 15.61
C SER A 14 -6.38 1.97 14.35
N PHE A 15 -6.60 1.37 13.19
CA PHE A 15 -6.11 1.90 11.91
C PHE A 15 -6.95 3.08 11.44
N LEU A 16 -8.28 3.01 11.51
CA LEU A 16 -9.15 4.14 11.17
C LEU A 16 -8.85 5.37 12.07
N LEU A 17 -8.64 5.16 13.36
CA LEU A 17 -8.20 6.20 14.30
C LEU A 17 -6.83 6.77 13.92
N TRP A 18 -5.90 5.91 13.47
CA TRP A 18 -4.60 6.37 13.00
C TRP A 18 -4.70 7.14 11.69
N LEU A 19 -5.55 6.72 10.74
CA LEU A 19 -5.83 7.43 9.50
C LEU A 19 -6.39 8.84 9.75
N ASN A 20 -7.37 8.95 10.66
CA ASN A 20 -7.95 10.25 11.03
C ASN A 20 -6.89 11.20 11.61
N LYS A 21 -6.00 10.69 12.47
CA LYS A 21 -4.87 11.49 13.00
C LYS A 21 -3.90 11.95 11.91
N GLN A 22 -3.75 11.21 10.82
CA GLN A 22 -2.93 11.63 9.69
C GLN A 22 -3.67 12.65 8.80
N ALA A 23 -4.99 12.54 8.63
CA ALA A 23 -5.80 13.53 7.93
C ALA A 23 -5.81 14.89 8.65
N ASP A 24 -5.75 14.91 9.98
CA ASP A 24 -5.60 16.16 10.74
C ASP A 24 -4.19 16.78 10.59
N TYR A 25 -3.17 15.96 10.34
CA TYR A 25 -1.78 16.40 10.22
C TYR A 25 -1.40 16.81 8.79
N HIS A 26 -2.02 16.19 7.80
CA HIS A 26 -1.87 16.53 6.39
C HIS A 26 -3.10 17.32 5.97
N GLU A 27 -2.96 18.59 5.58
CA GLU A 27 -4.06 19.41 4.99
C GLU A 27 -4.59 18.85 3.64
N ASN A 28 -4.31 17.58 3.35
CA ASN A 28 -4.64 16.84 2.14
C ASN A 28 -5.35 15.54 2.52
N GLU A 29 -6.67 15.52 2.31
CA GLU A 29 -7.54 14.35 2.53
C GLU A 29 -7.12 13.13 1.68
N GLU A 30 -6.34 13.34 0.62
CA GLU A 30 -5.90 12.30 -0.31
C GLU A 30 -4.48 11.78 -0.04
N TRP A 31 -3.89 12.04 1.14
CA TRP A 31 -2.54 11.56 1.46
C TRP A 31 -2.40 10.04 1.30
N MET A 32 -3.48 9.29 1.51
CA MET A 32 -3.49 7.85 1.30
C MET A 32 -3.35 7.50 -0.18
N LEU A 33 -4.05 8.20 -1.08
CA LEU A 33 -3.85 8.04 -2.52
C LEU A 33 -2.38 8.26 -2.87
N ASP A 34 -1.76 9.30 -2.32
CA ASP A 34 -0.37 9.60 -2.57
C ASP A 34 0.56 8.45 -2.12
N ALA A 35 0.25 7.75 -1.01
CA ALA A 35 0.99 6.57 -0.58
C ALA A 35 0.85 5.39 -1.58
N PHE A 36 -0.35 5.14 -2.11
CA PHE A 36 -0.57 4.15 -3.16
C PHE A 36 0.19 4.51 -4.44
N LEU A 37 0.08 5.76 -4.89
CA LEU A 37 0.76 6.27 -6.07
C LEU A 37 2.28 6.21 -5.93
N PHE A 38 2.82 6.59 -4.77
CA PHE A 38 4.24 6.42 -4.48
C PHE A 38 4.67 4.97 -4.66
N THR A 39 3.86 4.04 -4.15
CA THR A 39 4.19 2.62 -4.18
C THR A 39 4.24 2.09 -5.60
N LEU A 40 3.16 2.29 -6.36
CA LEU A 40 3.05 1.83 -7.74
C LEU A 40 4.05 2.52 -8.66
N ARG A 41 4.23 3.84 -8.58
CA ARG A 41 5.21 4.57 -9.40
C ARG A 41 6.62 4.10 -9.14
N LYS A 42 6.97 3.82 -7.88
CA LYS A 42 8.29 3.31 -7.53
C LYS A 42 8.52 1.90 -8.06
N ILE A 43 7.53 1.03 -7.99
CA ILE A 43 7.60 -0.31 -8.59
C ILE A 43 7.73 -0.21 -10.12
N SER A 44 6.89 0.62 -10.77
CA SER A 44 6.93 0.85 -12.23
C SER A 44 8.28 1.38 -12.70
N LEU A 45 8.88 2.31 -11.94
CA LEU A 45 10.18 2.91 -12.26
C LEU A 45 11.32 1.88 -12.15
N HIS A 46 11.35 1.10 -11.07
CA HIS A 46 12.44 0.14 -10.83
C HIS A 46 12.22 -1.23 -11.49
N LYS A 47 11.04 -1.45 -12.08
CA LYS A 47 10.56 -2.72 -12.68
C LYS A 47 10.38 -3.86 -11.69
N THR A 48 11.31 -4.03 -10.77
CA THR A 48 11.22 -5.00 -9.67
C THR A 48 11.62 -4.36 -8.34
N ILE A 49 10.89 -4.69 -7.28
CA ILE A 49 11.22 -4.31 -5.91
C ILE A 49 11.35 -5.58 -5.07
N ARG A 50 12.48 -5.71 -4.36
CA ARG A 50 12.76 -6.87 -3.51
C ARG A 50 11.75 -7.02 -2.36
N LEU A 51 11.35 -8.26 -2.11
CA LEU A 51 10.58 -8.69 -0.94
C LEU A 51 11.48 -9.06 0.24
N ASP A 52 10.93 -9.02 1.45
CA ASP A 52 11.53 -9.58 2.65
C ASP A 52 11.19 -11.07 2.81
N ARG A 53 11.69 -11.68 3.90
CA ARG A 53 11.47 -13.10 4.18
C ARG A 53 10.00 -13.47 4.41
N ASN A 54 9.16 -12.48 4.71
CA ASN A 54 7.74 -12.65 4.96
C ASN A 54 6.90 -12.32 3.72
N GLN A 55 7.51 -12.18 2.53
CA GLN A 55 6.83 -11.83 1.28
C GLN A 55 6.19 -10.42 1.29
N PHE A 56 6.70 -9.50 2.11
CA PHE A 56 6.34 -8.07 2.09
C PHE A 56 7.40 -7.25 1.36
N LEU A 57 7.06 -6.05 0.89
CA LEU A 57 8.04 -5.12 0.35
C LEU A 57 9.14 -4.86 1.37
N HIS A 58 10.40 -4.97 0.93
CA HIS A 58 11.53 -4.91 1.84
C HIS A 58 11.58 -3.58 2.60
N ARG A 59 11.98 -3.61 3.87
CA ARG A 59 12.08 -2.44 4.77
C ARG A 59 12.67 -1.16 4.14
N ARG A 60 13.68 -1.29 3.28
CA ARG A 60 14.30 -0.14 2.59
C ARG A 60 13.31 0.62 1.70
N PHE A 61 12.36 -0.08 1.10
CA PHE A 61 11.29 0.50 0.31
C PHE A 61 10.45 1.46 1.16
N TRP A 62 9.90 0.94 2.27
CA TRP A 62 9.05 1.67 3.20
C TRP A 62 9.75 2.83 3.87
N LYS A 63 11.02 2.68 4.26
CA LYS A 63 11.82 3.81 4.74
C LYS A 63 11.93 4.95 3.72
N GLY A 64 11.97 4.61 2.42
CA GLY A 64 11.94 5.62 1.37
C GLY A 64 10.61 6.35 1.31
N MET A 65 9.49 5.65 1.48
CA MET A 65 8.16 6.26 1.58
C MET A 65 8.08 7.16 2.82
N GLU A 66 8.38 6.63 4.00
CA GLU A 66 8.42 7.37 5.27
C GLU A 66 9.15 8.71 5.16
N TYR A 67 10.33 8.70 4.52
CA TYR A 67 11.10 9.90 4.25
C TYR A 67 10.35 10.91 3.36
N SER A 68 9.74 10.45 2.27
CA SER A 68 8.98 11.29 1.35
C SER A 68 7.74 11.91 2.00
N PHE A 69 7.07 11.18 2.90
CA PHE A 69 5.84 11.62 3.58
C PHE A 69 6.08 12.22 4.98
N ARG A 70 7.35 12.34 5.40
CA ARG A 70 7.77 12.96 6.67
C ARG A 70 7.16 12.30 7.93
N TYR A 71 6.92 10.99 7.90
CA TYR A 71 6.54 10.21 9.08
C TYR A 71 7.53 9.07 9.33
N LYS A 72 7.53 8.49 10.54
CA LYS A 72 8.46 7.41 10.92
C LYS A 72 7.79 6.35 11.77
N LEU A 73 7.41 5.24 11.14
CA LEU A 73 6.80 4.07 11.79
C LEU A 73 7.84 2.98 12.07
N LEU A 74 8.73 2.70 11.11
CA LEU A 74 9.70 1.61 11.15
C LEU A 74 10.86 1.86 12.11
N THR A 75 10.83 1.21 13.27
CA THR A 75 11.95 1.12 14.21
C THR A 75 12.83 -0.10 13.95
N LYS A 76 14.05 -0.18 14.49
CA LYS A 76 14.99 -1.29 14.21
C LYS A 76 14.41 -2.68 14.49
N SER A 77 13.52 -2.79 15.48
CA SER A 77 12.91 -4.06 15.92
C SER A 77 11.64 -4.44 15.17
N LYS A 78 10.94 -3.49 14.54
CA LYS A 78 9.67 -3.75 13.84
C LYS A 78 9.87 -4.07 12.36
N LYS A 79 9.12 -5.04 11.86
CA LYS A 79 9.08 -5.46 10.45
C LYS A 79 7.95 -4.75 9.70
N PRO A 80 8.02 -4.64 8.36
CA PRO A 80 6.92 -4.06 7.58
C PRO A 80 5.57 -4.72 7.86
N ALA A 81 5.57 -6.06 7.96
CA ALA A 81 4.39 -6.85 8.28
C ALA A 81 3.72 -6.47 9.61
N ASP A 82 4.39 -5.76 10.53
CA ASP A 82 3.82 -5.35 11.82
C ASP A 82 2.89 -4.13 11.70
N PHE A 83 2.96 -3.37 10.60
CA PHE A 83 2.23 -2.11 10.44
C PHE A 83 1.00 -2.28 9.55
N VAL A 84 -0.16 -1.87 10.08
CA VAL A 84 -1.44 -1.98 9.35
C VAL A 84 -1.40 -1.23 8.02
N LEU A 85 -0.79 -0.03 7.96
CA LEU A 85 -0.67 0.74 6.72
C LEU A 85 -0.01 -0.06 5.59
N TYR A 86 1.14 -0.68 5.86
CA TYR A 86 1.90 -1.40 4.83
C TYR A 86 1.17 -2.66 4.39
N ARG A 87 0.57 -3.39 5.35
CA ARG A 87 -0.29 -4.52 5.04
C ARG A 87 -1.47 -4.08 4.17
N PHE A 88 -2.16 -3.01 4.56
CA PHE A 88 -3.30 -2.47 3.83
C PHE A 88 -2.95 -2.11 2.39
N ILE A 89 -1.87 -1.34 2.18
CA ILE A 89 -1.40 -0.98 0.83
C ILE A 89 -1.11 -2.26 0.05
N GLU A 90 -0.24 -3.14 0.53
CA GLU A 90 0.13 -4.35 -0.22
C GLU A 90 -1.07 -5.27 -0.50
N THR A 91 -2.00 -5.42 0.44
CA THR A 91 -3.20 -6.21 0.24
C THR A 91 -4.05 -5.63 -0.88
N VAL A 92 -4.35 -4.33 -0.86
CA VAL A 92 -5.13 -3.70 -1.94
C VAL A 92 -4.42 -3.81 -3.28
N LEU A 93 -3.10 -3.57 -3.34
CA LEU A 93 -2.34 -3.72 -4.59
C LEU A 93 -2.40 -5.15 -5.16
N MET A 94 -2.41 -6.17 -4.29
CA MET A 94 -2.52 -7.57 -4.69
C MET A 94 -3.95 -7.94 -5.08
N THR A 95 -4.95 -7.51 -4.31
CA THR A 95 -6.38 -7.78 -4.57
C THR A 95 -6.85 -7.20 -5.90
N GLU A 96 -6.39 -6.00 -6.23
CA GLU A 96 -6.68 -5.35 -7.52
C GLU A 96 -5.78 -5.85 -8.66
N GLU A 97 -4.88 -6.80 -8.37
CA GLU A 97 -3.89 -7.33 -9.31
C GLU A 97 -3.04 -6.23 -9.95
N TRP A 98 -2.80 -5.11 -9.26
CA TRP A 98 -1.95 -4.02 -9.75
C TRP A 98 -0.47 -4.38 -9.68
N ILE A 99 -0.12 -5.32 -8.80
CA ILE A 99 1.23 -5.87 -8.67
C ILE A 99 1.17 -7.39 -8.73
N ASN A 100 2.30 -8.00 -9.11
CA ASN A 100 2.53 -9.42 -8.99
C ASN A 100 3.72 -9.68 -8.06
N LYS A 101 3.63 -10.74 -7.25
CA LYS A 101 4.70 -11.22 -6.37
C LYS A 101 5.26 -12.52 -6.94
N ASP A 102 6.56 -12.53 -7.20
CA ASP A 102 7.33 -13.77 -7.29
C ASP A 102 7.99 -14.08 -5.93
N SER A 103 8.81 -15.13 -5.85
CA SER A 103 9.44 -15.56 -4.59
C SER A 103 10.34 -14.51 -3.93
N PHE A 104 10.86 -13.54 -4.68
CA PHE A 104 11.88 -12.59 -4.22
C PHE A 104 11.57 -11.12 -4.52
N CYS A 105 10.66 -10.85 -5.45
CA CYS A 105 10.43 -9.54 -6.03
C CYS A 105 8.93 -9.29 -6.27
N VAL A 106 8.60 -7.99 -6.31
CA VAL A 106 7.34 -7.47 -6.80
C VAL A 106 7.56 -6.72 -8.08
N SER A 107 6.66 -6.90 -9.04
CA SER A 107 6.59 -6.13 -10.28
C SER A 107 5.19 -5.53 -10.44
N ILE A 108 5.09 -4.46 -11.22
CA ILE A 108 3.80 -3.88 -11.59
C ILE A 108 3.20 -4.67 -12.76
N THR A 109 1.89 -4.83 -12.78
CA THR A 109 1.15 -5.46 -13.89
C THR A 109 0.63 -4.41 -14.87
N ASP A 110 0.07 -4.86 -16.00
CA ASP A 110 -0.63 -3.97 -16.93
C ASP A 110 -1.84 -3.27 -16.28
N LYS A 111 -2.52 -3.93 -15.33
CA LYS A 111 -3.62 -3.34 -14.55
C LYS A 111 -3.10 -2.21 -13.65
N GLY A 112 -1.95 -2.40 -13.01
CA GLY A 112 -1.30 -1.36 -12.21
C GLY A 112 -0.87 -0.16 -13.05
N GLU A 113 -0.32 -0.40 -14.23
CA GLU A 113 0.03 0.66 -15.19
C GLU A 113 -1.22 1.37 -15.75
N ALA A 114 -2.33 0.64 -15.96
CA ALA A 114 -3.62 1.24 -16.32
C ALA A 114 -4.15 2.13 -15.19
N PHE A 115 -4.09 1.67 -13.93
CA PHE A 115 -4.47 2.46 -12.76
C PHE A 115 -3.69 3.77 -12.68
N LEU A 116 -2.36 3.74 -12.89
CA LEU A 116 -1.52 4.94 -12.87
C LEU A 116 -1.90 5.99 -13.94
N ARG A 117 -2.57 5.57 -15.02
CA ARG A 117 -3.05 6.44 -16.10
C ARG A 117 -4.47 7.00 -15.87
N LEU A 118 -5.19 6.51 -14.87
CA LEU A 118 -6.50 7.05 -14.50
C LEU A 118 -6.39 8.49 -13.99
N SER A 119 -7.48 9.24 -14.09
CA SER A 119 -7.58 10.53 -13.43
C SER A 119 -7.45 10.37 -11.91
N ARG A 120 -6.91 11.39 -11.23
CA ARG A 120 -6.72 11.38 -9.78
C ARG A 120 -8.02 11.04 -9.02
N LYS A 121 -9.15 11.63 -9.44
CA LYS A 121 -10.48 11.33 -8.89
C LYS A 121 -10.87 9.85 -9.03
N ALA A 122 -10.59 9.25 -10.20
CA ALA A 122 -10.89 7.84 -10.43
C ALA A 122 -9.99 6.92 -9.59
N GLN A 123 -8.70 7.26 -9.45
CA GLN A 123 -7.76 6.55 -8.58
C GLN A 123 -8.23 6.60 -7.12
N TRP A 124 -8.64 7.78 -6.65
CA TRP A 124 -9.12 7.95 -5.28
C TRP A 124 -10.39 7.14 -5.01
N ASN A 125 -11.37 7.22 -5.90
CA ASN A 125 -12.63 6.50 -5.78
C ASN A 125 -12.44 4.98 -5.70
N GLN A 126 -11.40 4.41 -6.34
CA GLN A 126 -11.10 2.99 -6.20
C GLN A 126 -10.55 2.65 -4.82
N ILE A 127 -9.62 3.45 -4.30
CA ILE A 127 -9.05 3.25 -2.96
C ILE A 127 -10.12 3.43 -1.86
N LEU A 128 -11.00 4.43 -2.00
CA LEU A 128 -12.05 4.72 -1.03
C LEU A 128 -12.98 3.53 -0.75
N ARG A 129 -13.22 2.65 -1.75
CA ARG A 129 -14.05 1.44 -1.58
C ARG A 129 -13.51 0.49 -0.51
N TYR A 130 -12.22 0.53 -0.26
CA TYR A 130 -11.55 -0.30 0.75
C TYR A 130 -11.53 0.34 2.14
N ILE A 131 -11.80 1.65 2.23
CA ILE A 131 -11.84 2.38 3.51
C ILE A 131 -13.29 2.51 4.00
N TRP A 132 -14.22 2.79 3.07
CA TRP A 132 -15.66 2.85 3.29
C TRP A 132 -16.38 1.86 2.37
N PRO A 133 -16.40 0.55 2.72
CA PRO A 133 -17.23 -0.41 2.01
C PRO A 133 -18.69 0.03 2.11
N GLN A 134 -19.36 0.18 0.97
CA GLN A 134 -20.80 0.38 0.96
C GLN A 134 -21.45 -0.93 1.46
N HIS A 135 -22.06 -0.86 2.64
CA HIS A 135 -22.91 -1.93 3.19
C HIS A 135 -24.22 -2.04 2.41
#